data_AF-A0A6H1ZHD2-F1
#
_entry.id   AF-A0A6H1ZHD2-F1
#
_cell.length_a   1.000
_cell.length_b   1.000
_cell.length_c   1.000
_cell.angle_alpha   90.00
_cell.angle_beta   90.00
_cell.angle_gamma   90.00
#
_symmetry.space_group_name_H-M   'P 1'
#
loop_
_entity.id
_entity.type
_entity.pdbx_description
1 polymer ?
#
loop_
_entity_poly.entity_id
_entity_poly.type
_entity_poly.pdbx_seq_one_letter_code
_entity_poly.pdbx_strand_id
1 'polypeptide(L)'
;MEDKDENLDSTNEEEENADSENGETEEQSLDVLQKEKTELSEKNKQLFERTKKAESEAKKLREQLKAKEPDKELENSQSNEPDYSKLAFLEGRQVSHPDDQKLVIDEAVRLKLPLTDILGLEYIKAKLQTSKEQREAESGTPAGRGKAGGGTGQKDVDYWIQKGELPKDQELAAKVVNAKMQKDDTKRMFDPLE
;
A
#
# COMPACT_ATOMS: atom_id res chain seq x y z
N MET A 1 -40.37 -16.70 1.25
CA MET A 1 -39.64 -15.80 2.16
C MET A 1 -38.68 -15.02 1.28
N GLU A 2 -39.10 -14.19 0.32
CA GLU A 2 -40.12 -13.12 0.39
C GLU A 2 -40.00 -12.28 1.66
N ASP A 3 -39.49 -11.07 1.46
CA ASP A 3 -39.75 -9.75 2.08
C ASP A 3 -38.71 -8.83 1.37
N LYS A 4 -38.94 -8.03 0.33
CA LYS A 4 -40.05 -7.15 -0.08
C LYS A 4 -40.58 -6.34 1.09
N ASP A 5 -39.97 -5.17 1.28
CA ASP A 5 -40.55 -3.92 1.80
C ASP A 5 -39.51 -2.82 1.55
N GLU A 6 -39.81 -1.58 1.19
CA GLU A 6 -40.95 -0.96 0.53
C GLU A 6 -40.46 0.47 0.22
N ASN A 7 -40.82 0.95 -0.96
CA ASN A 7 -40.52 2.30 -1.42
C ASN A 7 -41.62 3.22 -0.87
N LEU A 8 -41.29 4.15 0.01
CA LEU A 8 -42.23 5.22 0.43
C LEU A 8 -41.58 6.58 0.20
N ASP A 9 -41.77 7.00 -1.04
CA ASP A 9 -42.08 8.36 -1.49
C ASP A 9 -42.59 9.27 -0.36
N SER A 10 -41.78 10.25 0.04
CA SER A 10 -42.24 11.42 0.79
C SER A 10 -42.84 12.43 -0.20
N THR A 11 -44.02 12.09 -0.70
CA THR A 11 -44.98 13.03 -1.27
C THR A 11 -45.67 13.74 -0.12
N ASN A 12 -45.18 14.92 0.25
CA ASN A 12 -45.93 15.84 1.12
C ASN A 12 -46.71 16.80 0.23
N GLU A 13 -47.91 16.35 -0.13
CA GLU A 13 -48.98 17.17 -0.71
C GLU A 13 -49.58 18.12 0.35
N GLU A 14 -50.09 19.24 -0.15
CA GLU A 14 -51.07 20.15 0.44
C GLU A 14 -50.62 21.07 1.59
N GLU A 15 -50.36 22.33 1.24
CA GLU A 15 -51.19 23.41 1.78
C GLU A 15 -51.50 24.42 0.66
N GLU A 16 -52.76 24.40 0.23
CA GLU A 16 -53.42 25.48 -0.49
C GLU A 16 -53.31 26.77 0.34
N ASN A 17 -52.76 27.83 -0.26
CA ASN A 17 -53.19 29.18 0.06
C ASN A 17 -53.34 29.95 -1.26
N ALA A 18 -54.49 29.74 -1.88
CA ALA A 18 -55.07 30.66 -2.83
C ALA A 18 -55.61 31.85 -2.04
N ASP A 19 -54.75 32.81 -1.68
CA ASP A 19 -55.21 34.13 -1.27
C ASP A 19 -55.18 35.05 -2.48
N SER A 20 -56.38 35.17 -3.06
CA SER A 20 -56.71 36.11 -4.11
C SER A 20 -57.05 37.44 -3.44
N GLU A 21 -56.03 38.25 -3.17
CA GLU A 21 -56.21 39.67 -2.84
C GLU A 21 -55.78 40.56 -4.01
N ASN A 22 -56.83 41.08 -4.65
CA ASN A 22 -56.97 42.49 -5.00
C ASN A 22 -56.02 43.06 -6.07
N GLY A 23 -56.52 43.08 -7.31
CA GLY A 23 -55.96 43.90 -8.38
C GLY A 23 -56.14 45.39 -8.08
N GLU A 24 -55.10 46.03 -7.58
CA GLU A 24 -54.86 47.44 -7.80
C GLU A 24 -54.02 47.58 -9.07
N THR A 25 -54.71 47.70 -10.21
CA THR A 25 -54.07 48.20 -11.42
C THR A 25 -53.88 49.70 -11.21
N GLU A 26 -52.74 50.09 -10.63
CA GLU A 26 -52.27 51.47 -10.71
C GLU A 26 -52.15 51.81 -12.21
N GLU A 27 -53.05 52.65 -12.73
CA GLU A 27 -52.85 53.36 -13.99
C GLU A 27 -51.65 54.30 -13.83
N GLN A 28 -50.45 53.73 -13.87
CA GLN A 28 -49.22 54.50 -14.01
C GLN A 28 -49.29 55.21 -15.37
N SER A 29 -49.30 56.54 -15.33
CA SER A 29 -49.31 57.37 -16.53
C SER A 29 -48.16 56.94 -17.46
N LEU A 30 -48.42 56.92 -18.77
CA LEU A 30 -47.46 56.49 -19.80
C LEU A 30 -46.07 57.15 -19.69
N ASP A 31 -46.00 58.36 -19.13
CA ASP A 31 -44.76 59.09 -18.86
C ASP A 31 -43.91 58.47 -17.72
N VAL A 32 -44.53 57.85 -16.71
CA VAL A 32 -43.82 57.16 -15.62
C VAL A 32 -43.22 55.85 -16.13
N LEU A 33 -43.99 55.08 -16.90
CA LEU A 33 -43.53 53.83 -17.53
C LEU A 33 -42.39 54.06 -18.53
N GLN A 34 -42.43 55.15 -19.30
CA GLN A 34 -41.34 55.50 -20.21
C GLN A 34 -40.06 55.88 -19.46
N LYS A 35 -40.16 56.67 -18.39
CA LYS A 35 -39.02 57.04 -17.55
C LYS A 35 -38.39 55.82 -16.88
N GLU A 36 -39.19 54.95 -16.28
CA GLU A 36 -38.68 53.71 -15.67
C GLU A 36 -38.00 52.82 -16.69
N LYS A 37 -38.57 52.66 -17.90
CA LYS A 37 -37.94 51.86 -18.96
C LYS A 37 -36.61 52.45 -19.42
N THR A 38 -36.49 53.77 -19.51
CA THR A 38 -35.21 54.43 -19.82
C THR A 38 -34.19 54.25 -18.71
N GLU A 39 -34.58 54.39 -17.45
CA GLU A 39 -33.70 54.18 -16.30
C GLU A 39 -33.26 52.72 -16.16
N LEU A 40 -34.15 51.75 -16.39
CA LEU A 40 -33.83 50.33 -16.38
C LEU A 40 -32.84 50.00 -17.50
N SER A 41 -33.05 50.56 -18.69
CA SER A 41 -32.15 50.40 -19.83
C SER A 41 -30.76 50.96 -19.53
N GLU A 42 -30.66 52.12 -18.90
CA GLU A 42 -29.38 52.72 -18.51
C GLU A 42 -28.68 51.90 -17.41
N LYS A 43 -29.41 51.45 -16.38
CA LYS A 43 -28.88 50.55 -15.34
C LYS A 43 -28.37 49.24 -15.94
N ASN A 44 -29.10 48.65 -16.89
CA ASN A 44 -28.70 47.42 -17.57
C ASN A 44 -27.44 47.61 -18.43
N LYS A 45 -27.31 48.76 -19.13
CA LYS A 45 -26.08 49.10 -19.86
C LYS A 45 -24.88 49.22 -18.92
N GLN A 46 -25.04 49.90 -17.79
CA GLN A 46 -23.98 50.04 -16.80
C GLN A 46 -23.57 48.69 -16.18
N LEU A 47 -24.53 47.82 -15.88
CA LEU A 47 -24.24 46.46 -15.40
C LEU A 47 -23.49 45.64 -16.45
N PHE A 48 -23.90 45.70 -17.71
CA PHE A 48 -23.24 45.01 -18.81
C PHE A 48 -21.79 45.48 -19.02
N GLU A 49 -21.53 46.78 -18.91
CA GLU A 49 -20.17 47.32 -19.00
C GLU A 49 -19.29 46.88 -17.82
N ARG A 50 -19.86 46.82 -16.61
CA ARG A 50 -19.15 46.35 -15.41
C ARG A 50 -18.83 44.86 -15.49
N THR A 51 -19.78 44.02 -15.92
CA THR A 51 -19.56 42.58 -16.07
C THR A 51 -18.53 42.30 -17.17
N LYS A 52 -18.60 42.98 -18.30
CA LYS A 52 -17.63 42.84 -19.39
C LYS A 52 -16.20 43.22 -18.95
N LYS A 53 -16.06 44.27 -18.13
CA LYS A 53 -14.76 44.65 -17.55
C LYS A 53 -14.25 43.58 -16.59
N ALA A 54 -15.08 43.15 -15.63
CA ALA A 54 -14.73 42.12 -14.66
C ALA A 54 -14.36 40.78 -15.32
N GLU A 55 -15.08 40.37 -16.36
CA GLU A 55 -14.79 39.16 -17.12
C GLU A 55 -13.45 39.27 -17.86
N SER A 56 -13.15 40.43 -18.45
CA SER A 56 -11.88 40.66 -19.13
C SER A 56 -10.69 40.65 -18.16
N GLU A 57 -10.88 41.16 -16.93
CA GLU A 57 -9.86 41.16 -15.89
C GLU A 57 -9.67 39.75 -15.30
N ALA A 58 -10.76 39.02 -15.05
CA ALA A 58 -10.71 37.63 -14.62
C ALA A 58 -10.01 36.73 -15.65
N LYS A 59 -10.26 36.95 -16.95
CA LYS A 59 -9.58 36.23 -18.02
C LYS A 59 -8.08 36.54 -18.05
N LYS A 60 -7.68 37.81 -17.94
CA LYS A 60 -6.26 38.21 -17.86
C LYS A 60 -5.58 37.64 -16.62
N LEU A 61 -6.24 37.65 -15.46
CA LEU A 61 -5.71 37.06 -14.23
C LEU A 61 -5.56 35.54 -14.38
N ARG A 62 -6.52 34.87 -15.02
CA ARG A 62 -6.43 33.43 -15.28
C ARG A 62 -5.30 33.08 -16.26
N GLU A 63 -5.07 33.91 -17.27
CA GLU A 63 -3.94 33.77 -18.19
C GLU A 63 -2.59 34.04 -17.49
N GLN A 64 -2.52 35.04 -16.61
CA GLN A 64 -1.33 35.31 -15.80
C GLN A 64 -1.04 34.21 -14.78
N LEU A 65 -2.07 33.62 -14.17
CA LEU A 65 -1.92 32.47 -13.25
C LEU A 65 -1.45 31.23 -14.02
N LYS A 66 -2.03 30.94 -15.19
CA LYS A 66 -1.56 29.86 -16.07
C LYS A 66 -0.12 30.06 -16.57
N ALA A 67 0.31 31.29 -16.79
CA ALA A 67 1.68 31.60 -17.18
C ALA A 67 2.67 31.61 -16.01
N LYS A 68 2.19 31.62 -14.76
CA LYS A 68 3.00 31.71 -13.54
C LYS A 68 2.98 30.44 -12.70
N GLU A 69 2.09 29.49 -13.00
CA GLU A 69 2.29 28.09 -12.69
C GLU A 69 3.34 27.56 -13.68
N PRO A 70 4.60 27.34 -13.28
CA PRO A 70 5.42 26.44 -14.07
C PRO A 70 4.68 25.11 -14.07
N ASP A 71 4.53 24.51 -15.25
CA ASP A 71 4.03 23.15 -15.42
C ASP A 71 4.66 22.24 -14.36
N LYS A 72 3.92 22.01 -13.27
CA LYS A 72 4.10 20.83 -12.43
C LYS A 72 3.26 19.70 -13.02
N GLU A 73 3.26 19.60 -14.34
CA GLU A 73 3.25 18.29 -14.97
C GLU A 73 4.64 17.70 -14.72
N LEU A 74 4.84 17.21 -13.48
CA LEU A 74 5.73 16.07 -13.31
C LEU A 74 5.04 14.94 -14.05
N GLU A 75 5.27 14.88 -15.36
CA GLU A 75 5.17 13.63 -16.08
C GLU A 75 5.93 12.63 -15.25
N ASN A 76 5.17 11.70 -14.66
CA ASN A 76 5.67 10.50 -14.04
C ASN A 76 6.29 9.69 -15.19
N SER A 77 7.48 10.11 -15.62
CA SER A 77 8.34 9.34 -16.49
C SER A 77 8.65 8.10 -15.68
N GLN A 78 7.89 7.05 -15.93
CA GLN A 78 8.21 5.72 -15.49
C GLN A 78 9.47 5.31 -16.26
N SER A 79 10.61 5.88 -15.88
CA SER A 79 11.90 5.35 -16.24
C SER A 79 11.91 3.90 -15.77
N ASN A 80 12.26 2.97 -16.66
CA ASN A 80 12.51 1.58 -16.27
C ASN A 80 13.65 1.44 -15.24
N GLU A 81 14.36 2.53 -14.95
CA GLU A 81 15.39 2.59 -13.93
C GLU A 81 14.80 2.74 -12.53
N PRO A 82 15.39 2.05 -11.54
CA PRO A 82 15.00 2.22 -10.15
C PRO A 82 15.29 3.65 -9.71
N ASP A 83 14.36 4.24 -8.97
CA ASP A 83 14.52 5.59 -8.43
C ASP A 83 15.57 5.59 -7.31
N TYR A 84 16.83 5.80 -7.70
CA TYR A 84 17.98 5.80 -6.80
C TYR A 84 17.85 6.82 -5.66
N SER A 85 17.11 7.91 -5.87
CA SER A 85 16.88 8.91 -4.83
C SER A 85 16.02 8.34 -3.69
N LYS A 86 14.99 7.58 -4.03
CA LYS A 86 14.14 6.88 -3.05
C LYS A 86 14.91 5.76 -2.35
N LEU A 87 15.71 5.00 -3.09
CA LEU A 87 16.52 3.92 -2.51
C LEU A 87 17.56 4.45 -1.52
N ALA A 88 18.31 5.49 -1.89
CA ALA A 88 19.29 6.11 -1.00
C ALA A 88 18.65 6.70 0.26
N PHE A 89 17.45 7.29 0.14
CA PHE A 89 16.70 7.77 1.29
C PHE A 89 16.33 6.65 2.27
N LEU A 90 15.86 5.50 1.75
CA LEU A 90 15.50 4.33 2.55
C LEU A 90 16.72 3.71 3.22
N GLU A 91 17.85 3.61 2.52
CA GLU A 91 19.11 3.14 3.08
C GLU A 91 19.59 4.02 4.24
N GLY A 92 19.50 5.35 4.08
CA GLY A 92 19.79 6.31 5.16
C GLY A 92 18.89 6.17 6.39
N ARG A 93 17.73 5.51 6.25
CA ARG A 93 16.79 5.17 7.33
C ARG A 93 16.94 3.73 7.83
N GLN A 94 18.06 3.08 7.53
CA GLN A 94 18.37 1.68 7.90
C GLN A 94 17.47 0.63 7.22
N VAL A 95 16.81 0.99 6.12
CA VAL A 95 16.06 0.06 5.27
C VAL A 95 16.92 -0.30 4.07
N SER A 96 17.86 -1.23 4.27
CA SER A 96 18.83 -1.65 3.25
C SER A 96 18.40 -2.89 2.47
N HIS A 97 17.47 -3.69 3.00
CA HIS A 97 17.06 -4.93 2.35
C HIS A 97 16.13 -4.64 1.15
N PRO A 98 16.35 -5.25 -0.03
CA PRO A 98 15.57 -4.95 -1.23
C PRO A 98 14.07 -5.23 -1.07
N ASP A 99 13.70 -6.29 -0.36
CA ASP A 99 12.29 -6.61 -0.11
C ASP A 99 11.60 -5.59 0.80
N ASP A 100 12.33 -5.09 1.81
CA ASP A 100 11.82 -4.07 2.72
C ASP A 100 11.68 -2.72 1.99
N GLN A 101 12.63 -2.40 1.11
CA GLN A 101 12.58 -1.20 0.27
C GLN A 101 11.36 -1.22 -0.65
N LYS A 102 11.12 -2.36 -1.33
CA LYS A 102 9.94 -2.54 -2.19
C LYS A 102 8.66 -2.40 -1.40
N LEU A 103 8.56 -3.05 -0.23
CA LEU A 103 7.38 -2.97 0.63
C LEU A 103 7.03 -1.52 1.00
N VAL A 104 8.03 -0.71 1.37
CA VAL A 104 7.81 0.70 1.73
C VAL A 104 7.41 1.54 0.52
N ILE A 105 8.03 1.29 -0.65
CA ILE A 105 7.71 2.00 -1.90
C ILE A 105 6.29 1.67 -2.37
N ASP A 106 5.93 0.40 -2.41
CA ASP A 106 4.60 -0.06 -2.82
C ASP A 106 3.52 0.54 -1.93
N GLU A 107 3.80 0.63 -0.64
CA GLU A 107 2.87 1.19 0.31
C GLU A 107 2.75 2.72 0.21
N ALA A 108 3.85 3.41 -0.05
CA ALA A 108 3.85 4.83 -0.36
C ALA A 108 3.01 5.13 -1.60
N VAL A 109 3.13 4.30 -2.64
CA VAL A 109 2.32 4.40 -3.86
C VAL A 109 0.84 4.12 -3.56
N ARG A 110 0.55 3.08 -2.77
CA ARG A 110 -0.82 2.67 -2.41
C ARG A 110 -1.55 3.75 -1.61
N LEU A 111 -0.90 4.31 -0.60
CA LEU A 111 -1.48 5.32 0.29
C LEU A 111 -1.32 6.75 -0.24
N LYS A 112 -0.53 6.95 -1.30
CA LYS A 112 -0.17 8.27 -1.85
C LYS A 112 0.42 9.20 -0.79
N LEU A 113 1.16 8.63 0.15
CA LEU A 113 1.86 9.36 1.21
C LEU A 113 3.36 9.41 0.90
N PRO A 114 4.07 10.47 1.35
CA PRO A 114 5.52 10.52 1.21
C PRO A 114 6.18 9.41 2.03
N LEU A 115 7.35 8.95 1.57
CA LEU A 115 8.12 7.88 2.24
C LEU A 115 8.42 8.20 3.72
N THR A 116 8.56 9.49 4.06
CA THR A 116 8.74 9.95 5.45
C THR A 116 7.60 9.53 6.36
N ASP A 117 6.37 9.62 5.87
CA ASP A 117 5.15 9.41 6.66
C ASP A 117 4.85 7.93 6.76
N ILE A 118 5.09 7.17 5.68
CA ILE A 118 4.96 5.71 5.65
C ILE A 118 5.88 5.05 6.68
N LEU A 119 7.14 5.49 6.77
CA LEU A 119 8.07 4.99 7.78
C LEU A 119 7.62 5.32 9.21
N GLY A 120 6.75 6.31 9.38
CA GLY A 120 6.13 6.65 10.67
C GLY A 120 5.06 5.67 11.12
N LEU A 121 4.40 4.97 10.19
CA LEU A 121 3.26 4.10 10.44
C LEU A 121 3.67 2.86 11.26
N GLU A 122 2.90 2.57 12.31
CA GLU A 122 3.21 1.47 13.25
C GLU A 122 3.27 0.11 12.57
N TYR A 123 2.33 -0.17 11.66
CA TYR A 123 2.29 -1.45 10.96
C TYR A 123 3.48 -1.65 10.01
N ILE A 124 4.04 -0.58 9.43
CA ILE A 124 5.23 -0.66 8.59
C ILE A 124 6.45 -0.96 9.45
N LYS A 125 6.61 -0.25 10.58
CA LYS A 125 7.67 -0.54 11.55
C LYS A 125 7.60 -1.99 12.03
N ALA A 126 6.41 -2.47 12.37
CA ALA A 126 6.20 -3.85 12.79
C ALA A 126 6.62 -4.83 11.69
N LYS A 127 6.19 -4.61 10.44
CA LYS A 127 6.60 -5.46 9.31
C LYS A 127 8.11 -5.47 9.08
N LEU A 128 8.75 -4.29 9.06
CA LEU A 128 10.19 -4.17 8.89
C LEU A 128 10.96 -4.90 10.00
N GLN A 129 10.47 -4.78 11.24
CA GLN A 129 11.05 -5.50 12.37
C GLN A 129 10.87 -7.02 12.22
N THR A 130 9.68 -7.51 11.87
CA THR A 130 9.45 -8.94 11.65
C THR A 130 10.32 -9.50 10.53
N SER A 131 10.50 -8.76 9.42
CA SER A 131 11.38 -9.17 8.33
C SER A 131 12.83 -9.25 8.79
N LYS A 132 13.28 -8.29 9.62
CA LYS A 132 14.63 -8.29 10.18
C LYS A 132 14.84 -9.47 11.11
N GLU A 133 13.91 -9.70 12.05
CA GLU A 133 13.96 -10.83 12.98
C GLU A 133 13.95 -12.16 12.24
N GLN A 134 13.14 -12.30 11.17
CA GLN A 134 13.12 -13.50 10.35
C GLN A 134 14.49 -13.75 9.70
N ARG A 135 15.13 -12.73 9.13
CA ARG A 135 16.47 -12.87 8.54
C ARG A 135 17.55 -13.17 9.57
N GLU A 136 17.45 -12.56 10.74
CA GLU A 136 18.34 -12.86 11.88
C GLU A 136 18.14 -14.31 12.36
N ALA A 137 16.90 -14.80 12.39
CA ALA A 137 16.59 -16.19 12.70
C ALA A 137 17.10 -17.15 11.62
N GLU A 138 16.93 -16.82 10.34
CA GLU A 138 17.42 -17.64 9.22
C GLU A 138 18.95 -17.71 9.18
N SER A 139 19.64 -16.60 9.43
CA SER A 139 21.10 -16.54 9.50
C SER A 139 21.67 -17.14 10.78
N GLY A 140 20.96 -17.02 11.90
CA GLY A 140 21.34 -17.58 13.20
C GLY A 140 20.96 -19.06 13.36
N THR A 141 20.08 -19.59 12.51
CA THR A 141 19.81 -21.02 12.45
C THR A 141 21.05 -21.69 11.86
N PRO A 142 21.78 -22.54 12.62
CA PRO A 142 22.89 -23.28 12.05
C PRO A 142 22.33 -24.07 10.87
N ALA A 143 22.80 -23.76 9.66
CA ALA A 143 22.49 -24.52 8.45
C ALA A 143 22.85 -25.97 8.74
N GLY A 144 21.84 -26.73 9.17
CA GLY A 144 22.03 -27.98 9.88
C GLY A 144 22.61 -29.00 8.92
N ARG A 145 23.92 -29.15 8.96
CA ARG A 145 24.62 -30.36 8.53
C ARG A 145 24.13 -31.49 9.43
N GLY A 146 23.02 -32.11 9.03
CA GLY A 146 22.54 -33.40 9.53
C GLY A 146 22.55 -33.56 11.05
N LYS A 147 21.88 -32.70 11.81
CA LYS A 147 21.48 -33.12 13.17
C LYS A 147 20.44 -34.21 12.99
N ALA A 148 20.91 -35.45 12.97
CA ALA A 148 20.16 -36.69 12.99
C ALA A 148 19.27 -36.72 14.25
N GLY A 149 18.20 -35.94 14.24
CA GLY A 149 17.10 -35.97 15.18
C GLY A 149 16.09 -37.03 14.74
N GLY A 150 16.55 -38.26 14.59
CA GLY A 150 15.72 -39.44 14.46
C GLY A 150 16.36 -40.47 15.37
N GLY A 151 15.67 -40.88 16.43
CA GLY A 151 16.15 -41.96 17.29
C GLY A 151 16.57 -43.12 16.40
N THR A 152 17.77 -43.65 16.66
CA THR A 152 18.37 -44.73 15.87
C THR A 152 17.38 -45.88 15.77
N GLY A 153 16.68 -45.93 14.64
CA GLY A 153 15.62 -46.91 14.42
C GLY A 153 16.27 -48.28 14.25
N GLN A 154 15.49 -49.35 14.36
CA GLN A 154 15.97 -50.69 14.03
C GLN A 154 16.46 -50.84 12.57
N LYS A 155 16.31 -49.81 11.74
CA LYS A 155 16.81 -49.73 10.36
C LYS A 155 18.18 -49.04 10.24
N ASP A 156 18.65 -48.38 11.30
CA ASP A 156 19.91 -47.65 11.28
C ASP A 156 21.09 -48.56 11.66
N VAL A 157 22.20 -48.39 10.94
CA VAL A 157 23.43 -49.15 11.16
C VAL A 157 23.98 -48.91 12.56
N ASP A 158 23.96 -47.66 13.03
CA ASP A 158 24.47 -47.27 14.36
C ASP A 158 23.69 -47.93 15.51
N TYR A 159 22.38 -48.18 15.34
CA TYR A 159 21.57 -48.92 16.32
C TYR A 159 22.13 -50.33 16.56
N TRP A 160 22.44 -51.07 15.49
CA TRP A 160 22.95 -52.44 15.56
C TRP A 160 24.41 -52.51 16.01
N ILE A 161 25.22 -51.51 15.66
CA ILE A 161 26.59 -51.41 16.19
C ILE A 161 26.54 -51.26 17.71
N GLN A 162 25.67 -50.37 18.23
CA GLN A 162 25.51 -50.16 19.67
C GLN A 162 24.90 -51.37 20.38
N LYS A 163 23.94 -52.05 19.76
CA LYS A 163 23.30 -53.26 20.32
C LYS A 163 24.21 -54.48 20.34
N GLY A 164 25.22 -54.53 19.46
CA GLY A 164 26.17 -55.64 19.38
C GLY A 164 25.68 -56.84 18.55
N GLU A 165 24.42 -56.84 18.13
CA GLU A 165 23.78 -57.91 17.34
C GLU A 165 23.80 -57.61 15.84
N LEU A 166 23.61 -58.64 15.01
CA LEU A 166 23.45 -58.52 13.56
C LEU A 166 21.95 -58.48 13.19
N PRO A 167 21.51 -57.54 12.35
CA PRO A 167 20.15 -57.53 11.82
C PRO A 167 19.88 -58.78 10.97
N LYS A 168 18.61 -59.20 10.91
CA LYS A 168 18.18 -60.33 10.07
C LYS A 168 18.24 -60.05 8.57
N ASP A 169 18.29 -58.78 8.19
CA ASP A 169 18.45 -58.32 6.81
C ASP A 169 19.94 -58.39 6.40
N GLN A 170 20.23 -59.12 5.32
CA GLN A 170 21.59 -59.36 4.85
C GLN A 170 22.30 -58.07 4.41
N GLU A 171 21.59 -57.12 3.79
CA GLU A 171 22.19 -55.89 3.31
C GLU A 171 22.57 -54.96 4.46
N LEU A 172 21.71 -54.87 5.47
CA LEU A 172 21.97 -54.10 6.67
C LEU A 172 23.07 -54.75 7.52
N ALA A 173 23.11 -56.08 7.58
CA ALA A 173 24.15 -56.82 8.29
C ALA A 173 25.53 -56.58 7.69
N ALA A 174 25.66 -56.61 6.35
CA ALA A 174 26.91 -56.29 5.67
C ALA A 174 27.38 -54.87 5.98
N LYS A 175 26.46 -53.88 5.99
CA LYS A 175 26.77 -52.49 6.35
C LYS A 175 27.25 -52.35 7.80
N VAL A 176 26.62 -53.05 8.74
CA VAL A 176 27.00 -53.06 10.16
C VAL A 176 28.39 -53.68 10.36
N VAL A 177 28.70 -54.78 9.67
CA VAL A 177 30.02 -55.43 9.75
C VAL A 177 31.11 -54.51 9.20
N ASN A 178 30.91 -53.92 8.02
CA ASN A 178 31.87 -52.99 7.43
C ASN A 178 32.13 -51.77 8.33
N ALA A 179 31.06 -51.22 8.91
CA ALA A 179 31.17 -50.10 9.83
C ALA A 179 31.87 -50.48 11.16
N LYS A 180 31.68 -51.70 11.67
CA LYS A 180 32.45 -52.22 12.83
C LYS A 180 33.93 -52.35 12.49
N MET A 181 34.25 -52.93 11.33
CA MET A 181 35.65 -53.11 10.89
C MET A 181 36.38 -51.76 10.76
N GLN A 182 35.73 -50.74 10.20
CA GLN A 182 36.29 -49.39 10.13
C GLN A 182 36.51 -48.74 11.51
N LYS A 183 35.61 -48.96 12.47
CA LYS A 183 35.78 -48.49 13.85
C LYS A 183 36.94 -49.19 14.55
N ASP A 184 37.13 -50.49 14.30
CA ASP A 184 38.24 -51.25 14.87
C ASP A 184 39.59 -50.87 14.23
N ASP A 185 39.62 -50.66 12.91
CA ASP A 185 40.82 -50.22 12.19
C ASP A 185 41.26 -48.83 12.65
N THR A 186 40.33 -47.88 12.78
CA THR A 186 40.63 -46.56 13.32
C THR A 186 41.10 -46.64 14.76
N LYS A 187 40.46 -47.44 15.62
CA LYS A 187 40.92 -47.64 17.00
C LYS A 187 42.34 -48.21 17.08
N ARG A 188 42.68 -49.20 16.23
CA ARG A 188 44.03 -49.78 16.17
C ARG A 188 45.09 -48.80 15.67
N MET A 189 44.72 -47.81 14.86
CA MET A 189 45.63 -46.75 14.43
C MET A 189 45.93 -45.72 15.54
N PHE A 190 45.03 -45.57 16.52
CA PHE A 190 45.18 -44.60 17.61
C PHE A 190 45.69 -45.18 18.93
N ASP A 191 45.60 -46.51 19.13
CA ASP A 191 46.24 -47.22 20.24
C ASP A 191 47.36 -48.15 19.71
N PRO A 192 48.60 -47.65 19.51
CA PRO A 192 49.73 -48.52 19.23
C PRO A 192 50.01 -49.38 20.47
N LEU A 193 50.04 -50.70 20.26
CA LEU A 193 50.39 -51.72 21.27
C LEU A 193 51.67 -51.32 22.03
N GLU A 194 51.55 -51.06 23.34
CA GLU A 194 52.66 -51.18 24.30
C GLU A 194 52.99 -52.66 24.55
#